data_AF-A0A948B7L6-F1
#
_entry.id   AF-A0A948B7L6-F1
#
_cell.length_a   1.000
_cell.length_b   1.000
_cell.length_c   1.000
_cell.angle_alpha   90.00
_cell.angle_beta   90.00
_cell.angle_gamma   90.00
#
_symmetry.space_group_name_H-M   'P 1'
#
loop_
_entity.id
_entity.type
_entity.pdbx_description
1 polymer ?
#
loop_
_entity_poly.entity_id
_entity_poly.type
_entity_poly.pdbx_seq_one_letter_code
_entity_poly.pdbx_strand_id
1 'polypeptide(L)' 'MNLNDVLPVWQQPESRRLEFKEIFPSGNQIAKTVIAFANGAGGRIVFGIRDNPREISGIPDE' A
#
# COMPACT_ATOMS: atom_id res chain seq x y z
N MET A 1 -21.46 -4.43 8.59
CA MET A 1 -20.49 -4.82 7.54
C MET A 1 -19.39 -3.79 7.53
N ASN A 2 -18.13 -4.20 7.53
CA ASN A 2 -17.02 -3.26 7.40
C ASN A 2 -16.95 -2.80 5.93
N LEU A 3 -16.72 -1.52 5.66
CA LEU A 3 -16.55 -1.04 4.28
C LEU A 3 -15.40 -1.79 3.56
N ASN A 4 -14.40 -2.23 4.32
CA ASN A 4 -13.27 -3.01 3.82
C ASN A 4 -13.64 -4.42 3.34
N ASP A 5 -14.83 -4.92 3.70
CA ASP A 5 -15.31 -6.24 3.27
C ASP A 5 -16.01 -6.18 1.90
N VAL A 6 -16.41 -4.98 1.47
CA VAL A 6 -17.21 -4.76 0.25
C VAL A 6 -16.47 -3.93 -0.80
N LEU A 7 -15.50 -3.10 -0.38
CA LEU A 7 -14.70 -2.29 -1.28
C LEU A 7 -13.40 -3.00 -1.68
N PRO A 8 -12.99 -2.88 -2.96
CA PRO A 8 -11.68 -3.36 -3.36
C PRO A 8 -10.58 -2.59 -2.62
N VAL A 9 -9.41 -3.23 -2.46
CA VAL A 9 -8.32 -2.68 -1.61
C VAL A 9 -7.92 -1.26 -2.00
N TRP A 10 -7.90 -0.91 -3.29
CA TRP A 10 -7.51 0.42 -3.79
C TRP A 10 -8.52 1.55 -3.50
N GLN A 11 -9.73 1.21 -3.02
CA GLN A 11 -10.73 2.17 -2.56
C GLN A 11 -10.77 2.27 -1.03
N GLN A 12 -10.02 1.44 -0.32
CA GLN A 12 -9.94 1.50 1.13
C GLN A 12 -9.02 2.66 1.56
N PRO A 13 -9.35 3.37 2.65
CA PRO A 13 -8.48 4.41 3.17
C PRO A 13 -7.17 3.81 3.67
N GLU A 14 -6.09 4.59 3.57
CA GLU A 14 -4.84 4.22 4.23
C GLU A 14 -5.04 4.08 5.73
N SER A 15 -4.28 3.16 6.31
CA SER A 15 -4.35 2.88 7.74
C SER A 15 -3.00 2.38 8.23
N ARG A 16 -2.88 2.20 9.55
CA ARG A 16 -1.71 1.54 10.15
C ARG A 16 -1.44 0.13 9.59
N ARG A 17 -2.40 -0.48 8.88
CA ARG A 17 -2.29 -1.81 8.26
C ARG A 17 -2.34 -1.79 6.73
N LEU A 18 -2.50 -0.62 6.09
CA LEU A 18 -2.61 -0.50 4.64
C LEU A 18 -1.91 0.77 4.16
N GLU A 19 -0.84 0.61 3.39
CA GLU A 19 -0.07 1.70 2.80
C GLU A 19 0.00 1.53 1.28
N PHE A 20 -0.18 2.62 0.53
CA PHE A 20 -0.06 2.64 -0.92
C PHE A 20 1.24 3.29 -1.36
N LYS A 21 1.80 2.76 -2.45
CA LYS A 21 2.95 3.34 -3.14
C LYS A 21 2.68 3.38 -4.64
N GLU A 22 2.92 4.52 -5.27
CA GLU A 22 2.76 4.64 -6.73
C GLU A 22 3.80 3.81 -7.48
N ILE A 23 5.05 3.84 -7.02
CA ILE A 23 6.18 3.12 -7.61
C ILE A 23 6.75 2.10 -6.64
N PHE A 24 7.46 1.10 -7.15
CA PHE A 24 8.27 0.22 -6.31
C PHE A 24 9.51 0.99 -5.85
N PRO A 25 9.64 1.34 -4.56
CA PRO A 25 10.74 2.16 -4.08
C PRO A 25 12.02 1.32 -3.99
N SER A 26 13.16 1.97 -3.70
CA SER A 26 14.42 1.25 -3.51
C SER A 26 14.34 0.18 -2.42
N GLY A 27 15.18 -0.86 -2.50
CA GLY A 27 15.24 -1.96 -1.54
C GLY A 27 15.34 -1.50 -0.08
N ASN A 28 16.14 -0.45 0.19
CA ASN A 28 16.28 0.10 1.54
C ASN A 28 15.01 0.80 2.04
N GLN A 29 14.26 1.46 1.16
CA GLN A 29 13.01 2.12 1.52
C GLN A 29 11.91 1.09 1.82
N ILE A 30 11.74 0.08 0.95
CA ILE A 30 10.75 -0.97 1.20
C ILE A 30 11.10 -1.79 2.44
N ALA A 31 12.38 -2.09 2.67
CA ALA A 31 12.81 -2.82 3.87
C ALA A 31 12.43 -2.08 5.16
N LYS A 32 12.60 -0.74 5.21
CA LYS A 32 12.18 0.06 6.37
C LYS A 32 10.68 -0.04 6.62
N THR A 33 9.88 0.07 5.57
CA THR A 33 8.42 -0.06 5.66
C THR A 33 8.05 -1.47 6.14
N VAL A 34 8.60 -2.52 5.53
CA VAL A 34 8.37 -3.92 5.93
C VAL A 34 8.73 -4.16 7.41
N ILE A 35 9.89 -3.67 7.86
CA ILE A 35 10.30 -3.77 9.27
C ILE A 35 9.31 -3.06 10.19
N ALA A 36 8.85 -1.85 9.81
CA ALA A 36 7.85 -1.11 10.59
C ALA A 36 6.52 -1.85 10.69
N PHE A 37 6.06 -2.48 9.61
CA PHE A 37 4.86 -3.32 9.61
C PHE A 37 5.03 -4.57 10.48
N ALA A 38 6.18 -5.26 10.36
CA ALA A 38 6.50 -6.47 11.13
C ALA A 38 6.58 -6.21 12.64
N ASN A 39 7.19 -5.09 13.04
CA ASN A 39 7.26 -4.66 14.44
C ASN A 39 5.93 -4.09 14.97
N GLY A 40 4.99 -3.78 14.07
CA GLY A 40 3.72 -3.15 14.39
C GLY A 40 2.58 -4.16 14.52
N ALA A 41 1.49 -3.88 13.81
CA ALA A 41 0.28 -4.71 13.83
C ALA A 41 0.19 -5.65 12.60
N GLY A 42 1.29 -5.80 11.85
CA GLY A 42 1.28 -6.33 10.49
C GLY A 42 0.54 -5.41 9.51
N GLY A 43 0.41 -5.84 8.26
CA GLY A 43 -0.36 -5.09 7.26
C GLY A 43 -0.03 -5.48 5.83
N ARG A 44 -0.47 -4.62 4.90
CA ARG A 44 -0.34 -4.76 3.46
C ARG A 44 0.24 -3.49 2.87
N ILE A 45 1.21 -3.67 1.98
CA ILE A 45 1.73 -2.60 1.13
C ILE A 45 1.22 -2.90 -0.28
N VAL A 46 0.57 -1.95 -0.93
CA VAL A 46 0.06 -2.12 -2.29
C VAL A 46 0.77 -1.13 -3.21
N PHE A 47 1.45 -1.67 -4.22
CA PHE A 47 2.21 -0.91 -5.21
C PHE A 47 1.35 -0.61 -6.44
N GLY A 48 1.68 0.46 -7.16
CA GLY A 48 0.99 0.87 -8.38
C GLY A 48 -0.29 1.66 -8.10
N ILE A 49 -0.37 2.36 -6.97
CA ILE A 49 -1.51 3.21 -6.62
C ILE A 49 -0.99 4.60 -6.21
N ARG A 50 -1.40 5.62 -6.96
CA ARG A 50 -1.19 7.03 -6.62
C ARG A 50 -2.20 7.44 -5.56
N ASP A 51 -1.78 8.28 -4.62
CA ASP A 51 -2.64 8.73 -3.51
C ASP A 51 -3.53 9.91 -3.91
N ASN A 52 -3.01 10.88 -4.68
CA ASN A 52 -3.74 12.07 -5.07
C ASN A 52 -3.51 12.48 -6.54
N PRO A 53 -4.49 12.34 -7.45
CA PRO A 53 -5.77 11.65 -7.24
C PRO A 53 -5.55 10.14 -7.00
N ARG A 54 -6.52 9.49 -6.35
CA ARG A 54 -6.51 8.05 -6.12
C ARG A 54 -6.68 7.31 -7.45
N GLU A 55 -5.60 6.79 -8.02
CA GLU A 55 -5.62 6.07 -9.30
C GLU A 55 -4.69 4.85 -9.31
N ILE A 56 -5.04 3.85 -10.11
CA ILE A 56 -4.23 2.66 -10.34
C ILE A 56 -3.23 3.00 -11.46
N SER A 57 -1.97 3.22 -11.10
CA SER A 57 -0.87 3.54 -12.01
C SER A 57 -0.18 2.29 -12.58
N GLY A 58 -0.30 1.16 -11.88
CA GLY A 58 0.46 -0.05 -12.19
C GLY A 58 1.94 0.06 -11.82
N ILE A 59 2.72 -0.99 -12.11
CA ILE A 59 4.18 -1.03 -11.94
C ILE A 59 4.78 -1.43 -13.29
N PRO A 60 5.78 -0.70 -13.79
CA PRO A 60 6.46 -1.07 -15.03
C PRO A 60 7.18 -2.41 -14.89
N ASP A 61 7.26 -3.17 -15.97
CA ASP A 61 7.86 -4.52 -16.03
C ASP A 61 9.41 -4.53 -15.99
N GLU A 62 10.06 -3.36 -15.95
CA GLU A 62 11.52 -3.20 -16.01
C GLU A 62 12.25 -3.57 -14.71
#